data_AF-A0A6P1RP94-F1
#
_entry.id   AF-A0A6P1RP94-F1
#
_cell.length_a   1.000
_cell.length_b   1.000
_cell.length_c   1.000
_cell.angle_alpha   90.00
_cell.angle_beta   90.00
_cell.angle_gamma   90.00
#
_symmetry.space_group_name_H-M   'P 1'
#
loop_
_entity.id
_entity.type
_entity.pdbx_description
1 polymer ?
#
loop_
_entity_poly.entity_id
_entity_poly.type
_entity_poly.pdbx_seq_one_letter_code
_entity_poly.pdbx_strand_id
1 'polypeptide(L)'
;MKRQSDSAPLDLIEMRRQLTAMRSQHSDDLLVTSRLNRFLVKIAFLSEPKNAAHEQHLKHEFVRTLRSVEAIVSRSRSVKPSGAVKQPK
;
A
#
# COMPACT_ATOMS: atom_id res chain seq x y z
N MET A 1 17.74 14.59 -17.97
CA MET A 1 17.55 13.72 -16.78
C MET A 1 17.26 14.61 -15.59
N LYS A 2 15.99 14.74 -15.18
CA LYS A 2 15.62 15.56 -14.01
C LYS A 2 15.96 14.78 -12.75
N ARG A 3 16.93 15.29 -11.98
CA ARG A 3 17.16 14.90 -10.58
C ARG A 3 15.88 15.24 -9.84
N GLN A 4 15.07 14.23 -9.48
CA GLN A 4 13.98 14.42 -8.55
C GLN A 4 14.63 14.77 -7.21
N SER A 5 14.56 16.05 -6.87
CA SER A 5 15.07 16.59 -5.63
C SER A 5 14.49 15.80 -4.46
N ASP A 6 15.38 15.09 -3.81
CA ASP A 6 15.26 14.60 -2.46
C ASP A 6 14.75 15.74 -1.57
N SER A 7 13.69 15.51 -0.78
CA SER A 7 13.04 16.47 0.13
C SER A 7 11.92 17.36 -0.42
N ALA A 8 10.98 16.79 -1.19
CA ALA A 8 9.61 17.31 -1.10
C ALA A 8 9.02 16.94 0.29
N PRO A 9 8.37 17.89 1.00
CA PRO A 9 7.68 17.58 2.25
C PRO A 9 6.69 16.44 2.01
N LEU A 10 6.53 15.57 3.01
CA LEU A 10 5.66 14.41 2.89
C LEU A 10 4.22 14.86 2.62
N ASP A 11 3.75 14.67 1.39
CA ASP A 11 2.36 14.96 1.05
C ASP A 11 1.43 13.87 1.60
N LEU A 12 0.99 14.07 2.83
CA LEU A 12 0.08 13.17 3.54
C LEU A 12 -1.28 13.05 2.82
N ILE A 13 -1.69 14.08 2.07
CA ILE A 13 -2.94 14.06 1.31
C ILE A 13 -2.79 13.08 0.14
N GLU A 14 -1.70 13.18 -0.60
CA GLU A 14 -1.42 12.28 -1.72
C GLU A 14 -1.18 10.84 -1.24
N MET A 15 -0.50 10.63 -0.11
CA MET A 15 -0.38 9.28 0.50
C MET A 15 -1.75 8.69 0.85
N ARG A 16 -2.62 9.48 1.51
CA ARG A 16 -3.96 9.04 1.87
C ARG A 16 -4.79 8.73 0.63
N ARG A 17 -4.64 9.52 -0.45
CA ARG A 17 -5.28 9.28 -1.74
C ARG A 17 -4.82 7.95 -2.36
N GLN A 18 -3.52 7.68 -2.40
CA GLN A 18 -2.98 6.42 -2.93
C GLN A 18 -3.46 5.20 -2.13
N LEU A 19 -3.47 5.28 -0.80
CA LEU A 19 -4.00 4.21 0.06
C LEU A 19 -5.49 3.94 -0.18
N THR A 20 -6.28 5.01 -0.34
CA THR A 20 -7.70 4.90 -0.62
C THR A 20 -7.95 4.28 -1.99
N ALA A 21 -7.16 4.66 -2.99
CA ALA A 21 -7.21 4.07 -4.33
C ALA A 21 -6.87 2.57 -4.31
N MET A 22 -5.78 2.18 -3.64
CA MET A 22 -5.42 0.76 -3.48
C MET A 22 -6.50 -0.03 -2.74
N ARG A 23 -7.10 0.55 -1.70
CA ARG A 23 -8.22 -0.09 -0.98
C ARG A 23 -9.40 -0.31 -1.91
N SER A 24 -9.70 0.65 -2.79
CA SER A 24 -10.77 0.50 -3.78
C SER A 24 -10.44 -0.56 -4.84
N GLN A 25 -9.17 -0.69 -5.24
CA GLN A 25 -8.74 -1.70 -6.21
C GLN A 25 -8.76 -3.13 -5.65
N HIS A 26 -8.53 -3.26 -4.34
CA HIS A 26 -8.46 -4.54 -3.64
C HIS A 26 -9.63 -4.73 -2.66
N SER A 27 -10.79 -4.13 -2.94
CA SER A 27 -11.96 -4.17 -2.06
C SER A 27 -12.38 -5.59 -1.70
N ASP A 28 -12.18 -6.53 -2.62
CA ASP A 28 -12.59 -7.93 -2.48
C ASP A 28 -11.51 -8.78 -1.78
N ASP A 29 -10.30 -8.25 -1.62
CA ASP A 29 -9.21 -8.91 -0.90
C ASP A 29 -9.18 -8.41 0.56
N LEU A 30 -9.81 -9.20 1.44
CA LEU A 30 -9.90 -8.90 2.87
C LEU A 30 -8.54 -8.76 3.56
N LEU A 31 -7.50 -9.47 3.08
CA LEU A 31 -6.15 -9.40 3.63
C LEU A 31 -5.49 -8.07 3.25
N VAL A 32 -5.60 -7.66 1.99
CA VAL A 32 -5.11 -6.35 1.53
C VAL A 32 -5.89 -5.22 2.22
N THR A 33 -7.22 -5.33 2.26
CA THR A 33 -8.09 -4.31 2.87
C THR A 33 -7.83 -4.14 4.36
N SER A 34 -7.66 -5.23 5.13
CA SER A 34 -7.33 -5.15 6.56
C SER A 34 -5.95 -4.52 6.81
N ARG A 35 -4.96 -4.84 5.97
CA ARG A 35 -3.61 -4.25 6.04
C ARG A 35 -3.63 -2.75 5.77
N LEU A 36 -4.35 -2.33 4.73
CA LEU A 36 -4.53 -0.92 4.35
C LEU A 36 -5.31 -0.15 5.42
N ASN A 37 -6.39 -0.71 5.95
CA ASN A 37 -7.18 -0.08 7.01
C ASN A 37 -6.36 0.13 8.30
N ARG A 38 -5.54 -0.85 8.70
CA ARG A 38 -4.64 -0.70 9.86
C ARG A 38 -3.65 0.44 9.67
N PHE A 39 -3.13 0.63 8.45
CA PHE A 39 -2.25 1.75 8.15
C PHE A 39 -3.00 3.09 8.09
N LEU A 40 -4.17 3.13 7.46
CA LEU A 40 -5.04 4.31 7.42
C LEU A 40 -5.41 4.80 8.82
N VAL A 41 -5.73 3.91 9.76
CA VAL A 41 -6.00 4.26 11.16
C VAL A 41 -4.75 4.81 11.84
N LYS A 42 -3.56 4.20 11.63
CA LYS A 42 -2.30 4.71 12.18
C LYS A 42 -1.99 6.14 11.73
N ILE A 43 -2.27 6.47 10.46
CA ILE A 43 -2.02 7.82 9.92
C ILE A 43 -3.19 8.78 10.15
N ALA A 44 -4.39 8.28 10.46
CA ALA A 44 -5.56 9.12 10.72
C ALA A 44 -5.40 10.03 11.95
N PHE A 45 -4.57 9.63 12.91
CA PHE A 45 -4.24 10.43 14.10
C PHE A 45 -3.15 11.47 13.87
N LEU A 46 -2.61 11.59 12.65
CA LEU A 46 -1.36 12.32 12.38
C LEU A 46 -1.53 13.40 11.31
N SER A 47 -2.59 14.21 11.44
CA SER A 47 -2.94 15.27 10.49
C SER A 47 -1.80 16.24 10.19
N GLU A 48 -0.81 16.38 11.08
CA GLU A 48 0.47 17.02 10.80
C GLU A 48 1.63 16.21 11.43
N PRO A 49 2.72 15.94 10.69
CA PRO A 49 3.89 15.30 11.25
C PRO A 49 4.56 16.28 12.22
N LYS A 50 4.42 16.01 13.53
CA LYS A 50 4.95 16.88 14.59
C LYS A 50 6.44 17.21 14.48
N ASN A 51 7.25 16.32 13.88
CA ASN A 51 8.72 16.43 13.78
C ASN A 51 9.27 15.70 12.55
N ALA A 52 10.48 16.05 12.09
CA ALA A 52 11.15 15.40 10.95
C ALA A 52 11.37 13.87 11.14
N ALA A 53 11.70 13.43 12.36
CA ALA A 53 11.82 11.99 12.68
C ALA A 53 10.48 11.25 12.50
N HIS A 54 9.37 11.94 12.76
CA HIS A 54 8.04 11.39 12.59
C HIS A 54 7.65 11.31 11.11
N GLU A 55 8.04 12.30 10.31
CA GLU A 55 7.91 12.25 8.85
C GLU A 55 8.67 11.05 8.25
N GLN A 56 9.91 10.83 8.69
CA GLN A 56 10.71 9.68 8.25
C GLN A 56 10.08 8.35 8.67
N HIS A 57 9.55 8.27 9.90
CA HIS A 57 8.84 7.08 10.36
C HIS A 57 7.62 6.78 9.49
N LEU A 58 6.85 7.81 9.10
CA LEU A 58 5.69 7.66 8.21
C LEU A 58 6.09 7.20 6.82
N LYS A 59 7.16 7.77 6.25
CA LYS A 59 7.75 7.32 4.97
C LYS A 59 8.12 5.84 5.04
N HIS A 60 8.81 5.40 6.09
CA HIS A 60 9.21 4.01 6.27
C HIS A 60 8.03 3.05 6.41
N GLU A 61 7.05 3.36 7.27
CA GLU A 61 5.88 2.48 7.45
C GLU A 61 5.00 2.46 6.19
N PHE A 62 4.96 3.54 5.41
CA PHE A 62 4.27 3.56 4.12
C PHE A 62 4.92 2.61 3.11
N VAL A 63 6.24 2.73 2.88
CA VAL A 63 6.98 1.83 1.98
C VAL A 63 6.83 0.38 2.41
N ARG A 64 6.89 0.11 3.72
CA ARG A 64 6.69 -1.23 4.27
C ARG A 64 5.27 -1.77 4.03
N THR A 65 4.26 -0.90 4.10
CA THR A 65 2.87 -1.26 3.81
C THR A 65 2.68 -1.58 2.34
N LEU A 66 3.23 -0.76 1.44
CA LEU A 66 3.22 -1.01 -0.01
C LEU A 66 3.84 -2.37 -0.36
N ARG A 67 5.04 -2.67 0.16
CA ARG A 67 5.68 -3.98 -0.05
C ARG A 67 4.86 -5.14 0.50
N SER A 68 4.19 -4.94 1.65
CA SER A 68 3.32 -5.97 2.24
C SER A 68 2.11 -6.24 1.34
N VAL A 69 1.48 -5.19 0.81
CA VAL A 69 0.35 -5.31 -0.13
C VAL A 69 0.81 -6.00 -1.41
N GLU A 70 1.93 -5.58 -1.99
CA GLU A 70 2.51 -6.21 -3.19
C GLU A 70 2.81 -7.70 -2.98
N ALA A 71 3.33 -8.07 -1.81
CA ALA A 71 3.59 -9.47 -1.46
C ALA A 71 2.28 -10.28 -1.34
N ILE A 72 1.23 -9.72 -0.74
CA ILE A 72 -0.08 -10.37 -0.65
C ILE A 72 -0.67 -10.54 -2.05
N VAL A 73 -0.68 -9.48 -2.87
CA VAL A 73 -1.20 -9.51 -4.25
C VAL A 73 -0.42 -10.51 -5.11
N SER A 74 0.90 -10.52 -5.01
CA SER A 74 1.77 -11.47 -5.72
C SER A 74 1.49 -12.92 -5.32
N ARG A 75 1.28 -13.16 -4.02
CA ARG A 75 0.91 -14.48 -3.51
C ARG A 75 -0.49 -14.88 -3.99
N SER A 76 -1.50 -14.02 -3.85
CA SER A 76 -2.86 -14.28 -4.33
C SER A 76 -2.90 -14.58 -5.83
N ARG A 77 -2.04 -13.92 -6.63
CA ARG A 77 -1.87 -14.21 -8.06
C ARG A 77 -1.20 -15.57 -8.33
N SER A 78 -0.27 -16.01 -7.47
CA SER A 78 0.35 -17.33 -7.57
C SER A 78 -0.59 -18.46 -7.13
N VAL A 79 -1.57 -18.18 -6.27
CA VAL A 79 -2.57 -19.17 -5.82
C VAL A 79 -3.77 -19.26 -6.77
N LYS A 80 -3.87 -18.41 -7.81
CA LYS A 80 -4.86 -18.61 -8.87
C LYS A 80 -4.58 -19.99 -9.48
N PRO A 81 -5.46 -20.99 -9.29
CA PRO A 81 -5.27 -22.26 -9.94
C PRO A 81 -5.37 -21.94 -11.42
N SER A 82 -4.37 -22.34 -12.20
CA SER A 82 -4.54 -22.53 -13.63
C SER A 82 -5.54 -23.68 -13.81
N GLY A 83 -6.81 -23.42 -13.53
CA GLY A 83 -7.95 -24.29 -13.79
C GLY A 83 -8.38 -24.10 -15.24
N ALA A 84 -7.44 -24.28 -16.16
CA ALA A 84 -7.69 -24.25 -17.59
C ALA A 84 -6.70 -25.19 -18.28
N VAL A 85 -6.88 -26.49 -18.08
CA VAL A 85 -6.56 -27.43 -19.16
C VAL A 85 -7.69 -28.45 -19.24
N LYS A 86 -8.53 -28.28 -20.26
CA LYS A 86 -9.46 -29.31 -20.73
C LYS A 86 -8.66 -30.51 -21.28
N GLN A 87 -9.20 -31.70 -21.03
CA GLN A 87 -8.99 -33.06 -21.60
C GLN A 87 -8.37 -33.16 -23.02
N PRO A 88 -7.68 -34.28 -23.39
CA PRO A 88 -8.32 -35.55 -23.82
C PRO A 88 -7.51 -36.83 -23.41
N LYS A 89 -7.91 -38.10 -23.59
CA LYS A 89 -8.89 -38.83 -24.41
C LYS A 89 -9.31 -40.10 -23.66
#